data_AF-A0A842VH76-F1
#
_entry.id   AF-A0A842VH76-F1
#
_cell.length_a   1.000
_cell.length_b   1.000
_cell.length_c   1.000
_cell.angle_alpha   90.00
_cell.angle_beta   90.00
_cell.angle_gamma   90.00
#
_symmetry.space_group_name_H-M   'P 1'
#
loop_
_entity.id
_entity.type
_entity.pdbx_description
1 polymer ?
#
loop_
_entity_poly.entity_id
_entity_poly.type
_entity_poly.pdbx_seq_one_letter_code
_entity_poly.pdbx_strand_id
1 'polypeptide(L)'
;CLSDGKHIVRFGFSDQHLSRNYRVVFDTKQPSGSVRYESESPNSKRITGRVIDEGVVDEQNITVEVAFKYQEGLETKYLPVQTYFDSVSGQRMYEFEYCIQNLPQISRDSSAYREPFFALKVKDQAGNAFRHTASYNTFMAEGVQTFQTTSADIIMQRVEQVESPVQETRISVKHQPPPRKNIASGPPPITLRVLIRSPKQVVLSYTRLKPELRSEPEQYVVLKKDQEIGVSYDTTYSDRTVAADSTYHYQVLAKGSDGIYYPSNIATAEPFSEPEPPPAPLRSIPTELSEEQVRKMIVDRKFYDRRYNEKGPGFQNRLETKTLNDDKVVYDHATGLMWQQSGSKEIMNYEDAMMWIAQLNSDEFAGFNDWRLPTLEEAMSLVKPKKNIDDLYIDSTFSSNESTFWRVIYSVMNKNKITQDWIWTADRVKGERWVWIVNFGSGYCCSSILGSEDGLYVRAVRSGRPSVK
;
A
#
# COMPACT_ATOMS: atom_id res chain seq x y z
N CYS A 1 -22.84 12.09 -10.73
CA CYS A 1 -22.73 11.13 -11.85
C CYS A 1 -22.10 11.85 -13.02
N LEU A 2 -20.87 11.51 -13.37
CA LEU A 2 -20.27 11.93 -14.64
C LEU A 2 -20.64 10.84 -15.63
N SER A 3 -21.47 11.18 -16.62
CA SER A 3 -21.75 10.31 -17.75
C SER A 3 -20.53 10.29 -18.67
N ASP A 4 -20.16 9.09 -19.09
CA ASP A 4 -19.21 8.67 -20.11
C ASP A 4 -18.79 9.82 -21.06
N GLY A 5 -17.59 10.37 -20.86
CA GLY A 5 -17.13 11.53 -21.62
C GLY A 5 -15.72 11.98 -21.28
N LYS A 6 -15.05 12.63 -22.25
CA LYS A 6 -13.71 13.23 -22.09
C LYS A 6 -13.83 14.45 -21.17
N HIS A 7 -13.26 14.39 -19.96
CA HIS A 7 -13.24 15.52 -19.04
C HIS A 7 -11.84 16.13 -18.96
N ILE A 8 -11.74 17.46 -18.94
CA ILE A 8 -10.48 18.16 -18.63
C ILE A 8 -10.58 18.63 -17.19
N VAL A 9 -9.72 18.10 -16.32
CA VAL A 9 -9.61 18.50 -14.92
C VAL A 9 -8.36 19.34 -14.77
N ARG A 10 -8.55 20.59 -14.35
CA ARG A 10 -7.45 21.52 -14.08
C ARG A 10 -7.13 21.45 -12.59
N PHE A 11 -6.00 20.86 -12.25
CA PHE A 11 -5.48 20.90 -10.89
C PHE A 11 -4.69 22.20 -10.73
N GLY A 12 -5.08 23.01 -9.76
CA GLY A 12 -4.38 24.22 -9.37
C GLY A 12 -4.40 24.35 -7.86
N PHE A 13 -3.24 24.66 -7.28
CA PHE A 13 -3.19 25.22 -5.93
C PHE A 13 -3.50 26.70 -6.05
N SER A 14 -4.32 27.20 -5.13
CA SER A 14 -4.93 28.52 -5.10
C SER A 14 -3.93 29.69 -5.03
N ASP A 15 -2.64 29.38 -4.96
CA ASP A 15 -1.53 30.30 -4.78
C ASP A 15 -0.41 30.14 -5.84
N GLN A 16 -0.60 29.35 -6.92
CA GLN A 16 0.40 29.28 -8.01
C GLN A 16 -0.23 29.42 -9.41
N HIS A 17 0.40 30.26 -10.25
CA HIS A 17 0.17 30.32 -11.71
C HIS A 17 0.50 29.01 -12.46
N LEU A 18 0.84 27.94 -11.74
CA LEU A 18 1.09 26.60 -12.26
C LEU A 18 -0.20 25.76 -12.23
N SER A 19 -1.24 26.25 -12.90
CA SER A 19 -2.36 25.38 -13.22
C SER A 19 -1.95 24.44 -14.34
N ARG A 20 -2.01 23.13 -14.12
CA ARG A 20 -1.74 22.13 -15.17
C ARG A 20 -3.06 21.52 -15.61
N ASN A 21 -3.28 21.48 -16.92
CA ASN A 21 -4.44 20.82 -17.49
C ASN A 21 -4.13 19.32 -17.58
N TYR A 22 -4.95 18.52 -16.91
CA TYR A 22 -4.93 17.08 -17.08
C TYR A 22 -6.23 16.66 -17.77
N ARG A 23 -6.11 15.90 -18.85
CA ARG A 23 -7.23 15.16 -19.40
C ARG A 23 -7.47 13.98 -18.46
N VAL A 24 -8.66 13.92 -17.87
CA VAL A 24 -9.14 12.79 -17.09
C VAL A 24 -10.08 12.02 -18.00
N VAL A 25 -9.60 10.88 -18.47
CA VAL A 25 -10.41 9.95 -19.24
C VAL A 25 -10.93 8.92 -18.25
N PHE A 26 -12.24 8.94 -18.00
CA PHE A 26 -12.91 7.77 -17.44
C PHE A 26 -13.07 6.80 -18.58
N ASP A 27 -12.14 5.86 -18.69
CA ASP A 27 -12.28 4.80 -19.67
C ASP A 27 -13.24 3.75 -19.10
N THR A 28 -14.52 3.90 -19.46
CA THR A 28 -15.57 2.95 -19.10
C THR A 28 -15.56 1.72 -19.99
N LYS A 29 -14.73 1.72 -21.05
CA LYS A 29 -14.55 0.57 -21.92
C LYS A 29 -13.44 -0.30 -21.35
N GLN A 30 -13.83 -1.22 -20.48
CA GLN A 30 -12.89 -2.17 -19.91
C GLN A 30 -12.31 -3.04 -21.05
N PRO A 31 -10.99 -3.03 -21.23
CA PRO A 31 -10.39 -3.91 -22.21
C PRO A 31 -10.68 -5.37 -21.85
N SER A 32 -10.84 -6.20 -22.87
CA SER A 32 -11.23 -7.58 -22.72
C SER A 32 -10.25 -8.49 -23.44
N GLY A 33 -10.05 -9.67 -22.88
CA GLY A 33 -9.19 -10.68 -23.44
C GLY A 33 -9.92 -12.00 -23.60
N SER A 34 -9.41 -12.81 -24.51
CA SER A 34 -9.80 -14.20 -24.67
C SER A 34 -8.57 -15.06 -24.86
N VAL A 35 -8.63 -16.28 -24.38
CA VAL A 35 -7.63 -17.32 -24.62
C VAL A 35 -8.34 -18.56 -25.11
N ARG A 36 -7.83 -19.12 -26.20
CA ARG A 36 -8.32 -20.35 -26.81
C ARG A 36 -7.32 -21.46 -26.57
N TYR A 37 -7.84 -22.64 -26.24
CA TYR A 37 -7.07 -23.87 -26.09
C TYR A 37 -7.43 -24.84 -27.21
N GLU A 38 -6.47 -25.20 -28.05
CA GLU A 38 -6.65 -26.15 -29.16
C GLU A 38 -5.62 -27.27 -29.07
N SER A 39 -6.07 -28.52 -29.20
CA SER A 39 -5.19 -29.69 -29.16
C SER A 39 -4.40 -29.80 -30.47
N GLU A 40 -3.08 -29.91 -30.40
CA GLU A 40 -2.26 -30.25 -31.58
C GLU A 40 -1.87 -31.73 -31.59
N SER A 41 -1.64 -32.30 -30.42
CA SER A 41 -1.38 -33.73 -30.22
C SER A 41 -1.83 -34.14 -28.81
N PRO A 42 -1.84 -35.45 -28.47
CA PRO A 42 -2.22 -35.90 -27.13
C PRO A 42 -1.41 -35.27 -25.98
N ASN A 43 -0.19 -34.80 -26.25
CA ASN A 43 0.73 -34.21 -25.26
C ASN A 43 1.10 -32.75 -25.57
N SER A 44 0.41 -32.10 -26.51
CA SER A 44 0.66 -30.69 -26.83
C SER A 44 -0.61 -29.90 -27.04
N LYS A 45 -0.58 -28.65 -26.60
CA LYS A 45 -1.72 -27.74 -26.73
C LYS A 45 -1.26 -26.38 -27.23
N ARG A 46 -1.92 -25.91 -28.28
CA ARG A 46 -1.76 -24.54 -28.77
C ARG A 46 -2.66 -23.62 -27.96
N ILE A 47 -2.04 -22.55 -27.46
CA ILE A 47 -2.74 -21.43 -26.85
C ILE A 47 -2.70 -20.24 -27.81
N THR A 48 -3.87 -19.71 -28.11
CA THR A 48 -3.99 -18.48 -28.90
C THR A 48 -4.81 -17.51 -28.08
N GLY A 49 -4.27 -16.33 -27.81
CA GLY A 49 -5.00 -15.30 -27.11
C GLY A 49 -5.18 -14.06 -27.94
N ARG A 50 -6.29 -13.37 -27.69
CA ARG A 50 -6.64 -12.09 -28.29
C ARG A 50 -7.03 -11.13 -27.18
N VAL A 51 -6.42 -9.95 -27.16
CA VAL A 51 -6.76 -8.86 -26.25
C VAL A 51 -7.20 -7.67 -27.09
N ILE A 52 -8.34 -7.11 -26.74
CA ILE A 52 -8.91 -5.95 -27.39
C ILE A 52 -8.72 -4.77 -26.43
N ASP A 53 -7.94 -3.79 -26.87
CA ASP A 53 -7.82 -2.50 -26.19
C ASP A 53 -8.81 -1.54 -26.82
N GLU A 54 -9.80 -1.12 -26.02
CA GLU A 54 -10.82 -0.17 -26.44
C GLU A 54 -10.46 1.29 -26.08
N GLY A 55 -9.27 1.51 -25.50
CA GLY A 55 -8.81 2.81 -25.00
C GLY A 55 -8.19 3.74 -26.05
N VAL A 56 -8.04 5.03 -25.68
CA VAL A 56 -7.72 6.16 -26.59
C VAL A 56 -6.27 6.63 -26.47
N VAL A 57 -5.27 5.74 -26.30
CA VAL A 57 -3.87 6.17 -26.08
C VAL A 57 -2.90 5.60 -27.12
N ASP A 58 -2.05 6.47 -27.67
CA ASP A 58 -1.00 6.16 -28.67
C ASP A 58 0.02 5.12 -28.17
N GLU A 59 0.54 4.36 -29.15
CA GLU A 59 1.59 3.32 -29.11
C GLU A 59 1.83 2.64 -27.74
N GLN A 60 1.18 1.48 -27.54
CA GLN A 60 1.36 0.65 -26.35
C GLN A 60 2.08 -0.67 -26.70
N ASN A 61 3.18 -0.97 -26.02
CA ASN A 61 3.72 -2.32 -25.97
C ASN A 61 3.02 -3.11 -24.86
N ILE A 62 2.17 -4.06 -25.24
CA ILE A 62 1.62 -5.04 -24.30
C ILE A 62 2.64 -6.15 -24.07
N THR A 63 2.77 -6.59 -22.81
CA THR A 63 3.55 -7.77 -22.45
C THR A 63 2.60 -8.89 -22.05
N VAL A 64 2.79 -10.07 -22.64
CA VAL A 64 2.05 -11.28 -22.29
C VAL A 64 2.99 -12.24 -21.60
N GLU A 65 2.55 -12.77 -20.47
CA GLU A 65 3.31 -13.68 -19.64
C GLU A 65 2.44 -14.84 -19.21
N VAL A 66 2.94 -16.06 -19.38
CA VAL A 66 2.22 -17.30 -19.09
C VAL A 66 2.99 -18.14 -18.09
N ALA A 67 2.29 -18.90 -17.26
CA ALA A 67 2.92 -19.98 -16.52
C ALA A 67 2.06 -21.22 -16.41
N PHE A 68 2.75 -22.35 -16.34
CA PHE A 68 2.16 -23.68 -16.35
C PHE A 68 2.91 -24.59 -15.38
N LYS A 69 2.19 -25.56 -14.83
CA LYS A 69 2.73 -26.53 -13.89
C LYS A 69 3.20 -27.81 -14.63
N TYR A 70 4.48 -28.15 -14.48
CA TYR A 70 5.05 -29.45 -14.86
C TYR A 70 5.20 -30.37 -13.64
N GLN A 71 5.56 -31.63 -13.87
CA GLN A 71 5.85 -32.58 -12.79
C GLN A 71 7.04 -32.14 -11.90
N GLU A 72 7.99 -31.36 -12.45
CA GLU A 72 9.20 -30.91 -11.74
C GLU A 72 9.14 -29.45 -11.23
N GLY A 73 8.07 -28.69 -11.50
CA GLY A 73 7.98 -27.29 -11.07
C GLY A 73 7.03 -26.41 -11.89
N LEU A 74 7.17 -25.09 -11.75
CA LEU A 74 6.45 -24.12 -12.56
C LEU A 74 7.36 -23.56 -13.67
N GLU A 75 6.90 -23.57 -14.91
CA GLU A 75 7.56 -22.88 -16.02
C GLU A 75 6.83 -21.56 -16.31
N THR A 76 7.59 -20.47 -16.41
CA THR A 76 7.09 -19.13 -16.79
C THR A 76 7.70 -18.69 -18.12
N LYS A 77 6.90 -18.12 -19.01
CA LYS A 77 7.38 -17.64 -20.31
C LYS A 77 6.74 -16.32 -20.72
N TYR A 78 7.55 -15.43 -21.30
CA TYR A 78 7.07 -14.24 -21.98
C TYR A 78 6.75 -14.58 -23.43
N LEU A 79 5.55 -14.22 -23.87
CA LEU A 79 5.11 -14.49 -25.23
C LEU A 79 5.29 -13.24 -26.10
N PRO A 80 5.76 -13.41 -27.35
CA PRO A 80 5.72 -12.33 -28.32
C PRO A 80 4.26 -11.98 -28.62
N VAL A 81 4.00 -10.69 -28.80
CA VAL A 81 2.66 -10.15 -29.08
C VAL A 81 2.69 -9.50 -30.45
N GLN A 82 1.73 -9.90 -31.30
CA GLN A 82 1.48 -9.28 -32.58
C GLN A 82 0.37 -8.25 -32.43
N THR A 83 0.58 -7.05 -32.96
CA THR A 83 -0.39 -5.96 -32.89
C THR A 83 -1.05 -5.74 -34.23
N TYR A 84 -2.37 -5.63 -34.20
CA TYR A 84 -3.23 -5.39 -35.35
C TYR A 84 -4.14 -4.20 -35.07
N PHE A 85 -4.38 -3.38 -36.11
CA PHE A 85 -5.36 -2.30 -36.04
C PHE A 85 -6.49 -2.61 -37.00
N ASP A 86 -7.71 -2.74 -36.47
CA ASP A 86 -8.89 -2.89 -37.31
C ASP A 86 -9.42 -1.51 -37.69
N SER A 87 -9.23 -1.14 -38.96
CA SER A 87 -9.68 0.13 -39.51
C SER A 87 -11.21 0.31 -39.51
N VAL A 88 -11.99 -0.77 -39.36
CA VAL A 88 -13.46 -0.74 -39.37
C VAL A 88 -14.01 -0.49 -37.97
N SER A 89 -13.52 -1.22 -36.96
CA SER A 89 -13.95 -1.04 -35.57
C SER A 89 -13.19 0.06 -34.82
N GLY A 90 -12.03 0.49 -35.35
CA GLY A 90 -11.12 1.42 -34.69
C GLY A 90 -10.41 0.83 -33.46
N GLN A 91 -10.46 -0.48 -33.28
CA GLN A 91 -9.90 -1.18 -32.14
C GLN A 91 -8.48 -1.68 -32.43
N ARG A 92 -7.61 -1.63 -31.42
CA ARG A 92 -6.33 -2.35 -31.44
C ARG A 92 -6.52 -3.74 -30.87
N MET A 93 -6.07 -4.72 -31.63
CA MET A 93 -6.05 -6.12 -31.23
C MET A 93 -4.62 -6.56 -31.02
N TYR A 94 -4.41 -7.29 -29.94
CA TYR A 94 -3.14 -7.90 -29.61
C TYR A 94 -3.33 -9.40 -29.59
N GLU A 95 -2.58 -10.11 -30.43
CA GLU A 95 -2.65 -11.56 -30.52
C GLU A 95 -1.34 -12.17 -30.09
N PHE A 96 -1.43 -13.28 -29.39
CA PHE A 96 -0.27 -14.09 -29.03
C PHE A 96 -0.59 -15.54 -29.29
N GLU A 97 0.43 -16.28 -29.69
CA GLU A 97 0.35 -17.70 -29.95
C GLU A 97 1.53 -18.40 -29.29
N TYR A 98 1.26 -19.53 -28.65
CA TYR A 98 2.29 -20.38 -28.09
C TYR A 98 1.87 -21.83 -28.07
N CYS A 99 2.77 -22.73 -28.39
CA CYS A 99 2.53 -24.17 -28.29
C CYS A 99 3.26 -24.76 -27.09
N ILE A 100 2.50 -25.35 -26.18
CA ILE A 100 3.02 -26.03 -24.99
C ILE A 100 3.20 -27.49 -25.35
N GLN A 101 4.38 -28.02 -25.09
CA GLN A 101 4.78 -29.39 -25.39
C GLN A 101 4.91 -30.21 -24.11
N ASN A 102 4.90 -31.53 -24.22
CA ASN A 102 5.14 -32.47 -23.12
C ASN A 102 4.15 -32.33 -21.94
N LEU A 103 2.86 -32.12 -22.23
CA LEU A 103 1.85 -31.98 -21.19
C LEU A 103 1.75 -33.26 -20.32
N PRO A 104 1.66 -33.11 -18.98
CA PRO A 104 1.51 -34.25 -18.09
C PRO A 104 0.13 -34.89 -18.25
N GLN A 105 0.04 -36.20 -18.15
CA GLN A 105 -1.24 -36.92 -18.20
C GLN A 105 -1.80 -37.13 -16.78
N ILE A 106 -2.69 -36.22 -16.35
CA ILE A 106 -3.31 -36.30 -15.01
C ILE A 106 -4.64 -37.05 -15.10
N SER A 107 -4.76 -38.12 -14.31
CA SER A 107 -6.01 -38.91 -14.21
C SER A 107 -7.16 -38.08 -13.63
N ARG A 108 -8.40 -38.33 -14.12
CA ARG A 108 -9.63 -37.69 -13.63
C ARG A 108 -9.89 -37.91 -12.14
N ASP A 109 -9.38 -39.01 -11.59
CA ASP A 109 -9.56 -39.37 -10.19
C ASP A 109 -8.54 -38.69 -9.26
N SER A 110 -7.52 -38.03 -9.83
CA SER A 110 -6.54 -37.27 -9.06
C SER A 110 -7.12 -35.95 -8.59
N SER A 111 -6.82 -35.56 -7.35
CA SER A 111 -7.14 -34.22 -6.82
C SER A 111 -6.55 -33.11 -7.69
N ALA A 112 -5.37 -33.34 -8.28
CA ALA A 112 -4.69 -32.40 -9.17
C ALA A 112 -5.48 -32.11 -10.46
N TYR A 113 -6.44 -32.96 -10.85
CA TYR A 113 -7.26 -32.78 -12.05
C TYR A 113 -8.13 -31.51 -12.02
N ARG A 114 -8.51 -31.08 -10.81
CA ARG A 114 -9.33 -29.88 -10.56
C ARG A 114 -8.51 -28.71 -10.01
N GLU A 115 -7.23 -28.90 -9.77
CA GLU A 115 -6.35 -27.86 -9.27
C GLU A 115 -5.92 -26.91 -10.40
N PRO A 116 -5.62 -25.63 -10.06
CA PRO A 116 -5.04 -24.66 -10.99
C PRO A 116 -3.76 -25.20 -11.65
N PHE A 117 -3.72 -25.12 -12.99
CA PHE A 117 -2.66 -25.70 -13.82
C PHE A 117 -2.02 -24.68 -14.76
N PHE A 118 -2.78 -23.69 -15.20
CA PHE A 118 -2.36 -22.64 -16.12
C PHE A 118 -2.72 -21.25 -15.56
N ALA A 119 -1.84 -20.28 -15.78
CA ALA A 119 -2.12 -18.87 -15.59
C ALA A 119 -1.58 -18.01 -16.74
N LEU A 120 -2.30 -16.93 -17.03
CA LEU A 120 -1.98 -15.91 -18.02
C LEU A 120 -2.06 -14.53 -17.36
N LYS A 121 -1.06 -13.70 -17.63
CA LYS A 121 -1.05 -12.28 -17.35
C LYS A 121 -0.81 -11.51 -18.63
N VAL A 122 -1.62 -10.49 -18.85
CA VAL A 122 -1.36 -9.48 -19.87
C VAL A 122 -1.15 -8.17 -19.13
N LYS A 123 -0.10 -7.42 -19.44
CA LYS A 123 0.11 -6.07 -18.91
C LYS A 123 0.21 -5.06 -20.03
N ASP A 124 -0.43 -3.91 -19.86
CA ASP A 124 -0.15 -2.74 -20.69
C ASP A 124 1.00 -1.89 -20.12
N GLN A 125 1.40 -0.85 -20.85
CA GLN A 125 2.45 0.09 -20.40
C GLN A 125 2.01 0.97 -19.22
N ALA A 126 0.70 1.16 -19.00
CA ALA A 126 0.17 1.90 -17.86
C ALA A 126 0.25 1.10 -16.55
N GLY A 127 0.59 -0.20 -16.64
CA GLY A 127 0.70 -1.11 -15.51
C GLY A 127 -0.60 -1.84 -15.18
N ASN A 128 -1.66 -1.65 -15.98
CA ASN A 128 -2.89 -2.42 -15.83
C ASN A 128 -2.60 -3.88 -16.21
N ALA A 129 -3.20 -4.81 -15.46
CA ALA A 129 -2.93 -6.23 -15.64
C ALA A 129 -4.22 -7.05 -15.75
N PHE A 130 -4.37 -7.76 -16.86
CA PHE A 130 -5.39 -8.77 -17.08
C PHE A 130 -4.87 -10.11 -16.58
N ARG A 131 -5.74 -10.91 -15.96
CA ARG A 131 -5.34 -12.16 -15.30
C ARG A 131 -6.35 -13.24 -15.62
N HIS A 132 -5.86 -14.43 -15.97
CA HIS A 132 -6.67 -15.62 -16.15
C HIS A 132 -5.97 -16.82 -15.53
N THR A 133 -6.75 -17.72 -14.92
CA THR A 133 -6.27 -19.00 -14.39
C THR A 133 -7.21 -20.12 -14.82
N ALA A 134 -6.66 -21.27 -15.18
CA ALA A 134 -7.43 -22.46 -15.52
C ALA A 134 -6.92 -23.68 -14.76
N SER A 135 -7.85 -24.50 -14.27
CA SER A 135 -7.56 -25.83 -13.73
C SER A 135 -7.19 -26.83 -14.83
N TYR A 136 -6.54 -27.95 -14.51
CA TYR A 136 -6.11 -28.92 -15.52
C TYR A 136 -7.27 -29.40 -16.41
N ASN A 137 -8.42 -29.74 -15.85
CA ASN A 137 -9.61 -30.13 -16.62
C ASN A 137 -10.12 -29.02 -17.56
N THR A 138 -10.12 -27.77 -17.11
CA THR A 138 -10.55 -26.61 -17.89
C THR A 138 -9.55 -26.31 -18.99
N PHE A 139 -8.26 -26.39 -18.67
CA PHE A 139 -7.17 -26.21 -19.63
C PHE A 139 -7.16 -27.31 -20.69
N MET A 140 -7.50 -28.55 -20.33
CA MET A 140 -7.56 -29.67 -21.28
C MET A 140 -8.85 -29.69 -22.11
N ALA A 141 -9.93 -29.06 -21.66
CA ALA A 141 -11.12 -28.85 -22.49
C ALA A 141 -10.80 -27.92 -23.68
N GLU A 142 -11.32 -28.24 -24.86
CA GLU A 142 -11.19 -27.37 -26.05
C GLU A 142 -12.20 -26.23 -25.96
N GLY A 143 -11.80 -25.03 -26.40
CA GLY A 143 -12.69 -23.87 -26.45
C GLY A 143 -12.02 -22.55 -26.13
N VAL A 144 -12.84 -21.51 -26.06
CA VAL A 144 -12.44 -20.12 -25.79
C VAL A 144 -12.89 -19.74 -24.38
N GLN A 145 -11.99 -19.17 -23.61
CA GLN A 145 -12.27 -18.56 -22.32
C GLN A 145 -12.05 -17.05 -22.42
N THR A 146 -12.91 -16.25 -21.80
CA THR A 146 -12.81 -14.80 -21.78
C THR A 146 -12.40 -14.29 -20.40
N PHE A 147 -11.71 -13.16 -20.36
CA PHE A 147 -11.29 -12.49 -19.13
C PHE A 147 -11.33 -10.98 -19.33
N GLN A 148 -11.56 -10.22 -18.27
CA GLN A 148 -11.68 -8.76 -18.30
C GLN A 148 -10.83 -8.13 -17.19
N THR A 149 -10.54 -6.83 -17.30
CA THR A 149 -9.87 -6.10 -16.23
C THR A 149 -10.73 -6.08 -14.96
N THR A 150 -10.13 -6.31 -13.79
CA THR A 150 -10.84 -6.17 -12.50
C THR A 150 -10.72 -4.77 -11.90
N SER A 151 -10.02 -3.84 -12.54
CA SER A 151 -9.77 -2.46 -12.09
C SER A 151 -10.18 -1.48 -13.18
N ALA A 152 -10.94 -0.45 -12.82
CA ALA A 152 -11.13 0.74 -13.65
C ALA A 152 -10.12 1.80 -13.16
N ASP A 153 -9.13 2.12 -13.97
CA ASP A 153 -8.09 3.08 -13.60
C ASP A 153 -8.32 4.45 -14.25
N ILE A 154 -8.09 5.50 -13.46
CA ILE A 154 -8.25 6.90 -13.86
C ILE A 154 -6.99 7.32 -14.61
N ILE A 155 -7.08 7.51 -15.93
CA ILE A 155 -5.95 7.98 -16.73
C ILE A 155 -5.88 9.51 -16.65
N MET A 156 -4.77 10.03 -16.09
CA MET A 156 -4.46 11.47 -16.07
C MET A 156 -3.33 11.80 -17.05
N GLN A 157 -3.67 12.38 -18.20
CA GLN A 157 -2.69 12.83 -19.20
C GLN A 157 -2.50 14.34 -19.14
N ARG A 158 -1.26 14.81 -19.09
CA ARG A 158 -0.93 16.24 -19.17
C ARG A 158 -1.17 16.75 -20.59
N VAL A 159 -1.92 17.83 -20.74
CA VAL A 159 -2.20 18.46 -22.05
C VAL A 159 -1.45 19.79 -22.14
N GLU A 160 -0.59 19.94 -23.15
CA GLU A 160 0.28 21.12 -23.32
C GLU A 160 -0.37 22.24 -24.15
N GLN A 161 -1.32 21.92 -25.04
CA GLN A 161 -2.15 22.90 -25.76
C GLN A 161 -3.60 22.42 -25.87
N VAL A 162 -4.54 23.32 -25.56
CA VAL A 162 -5.98 23.08 -25.72
C VAL A 162 -6.38 23.59 -27.11
N GLU A 163 -6.73 22.70 -28.04
CA GLU A 163 -7.31 23.09 -29.33
C GLU A 163 -8.75 23.59 -29.14
N SER A 164 -8.92 24.91 -29.03
CA SER A 164 -10.15 25.69 -29.31
C SER A 164 -11.45 25.30 -28.56
N PRO A 165 -12.44 26.22 -28.46
CA PRO A 165 -13.09 26.43 -27.17
C PRO A 165 -14.22 25.45 -26.93
N VAL A 166 -14.02 24.54 -25.98
CA VAL A 166 -15.12 24.12 -25.12
C VAL A 166 -15.70 25.42 -24.54
N GLN A 167 -17.03 25.60 -24.62
CA GLN A 167 -17.72 26.70 -23.95
C GLN A 167 -17.35 26.67 -22.46
N GLU A 168 -16.32 27.43 -22.11
CA GLU A 168 -15.97 27.72 -20.74
C GLU A 168 -17.04 28.68 -20.24
N THR A 169 -18.06 28.14 -19.57
CA THR A 169 -18.79 28.96 -18.60
C THR A 169 -17.87 29.13 -17.39
N ARG A 170 -16.89 30.03 -17.54
CA ARG A 170 -16.14 30.56 -16.40
C ARG A 170 -17.05 31.50 -15.64
N ILE A 171 -17.66 30.99 -14.58
CA ILE A 171 -18.00 31.87 -13.45
C ILE A 171 -16.69 32.11 -12.71
N SER A 172 -15.88 33.03 -13.23
CA SER A 172 -14.79 33.61 -12.46
C SER A 172 -15.38 34.71 -11.61
N VAL A 173 -15.75 34.40 -10.37
CA VAL A 173 -15.75 35.43 -9.34
C VAL A 173 -14.28 35.75 -9.09
N LYS A 174 -13.73 36.73 -9.82
CA LYS A 174 -12.53 37.40 -9.34
C LYS A 174 -12.95 38.05 -8.04
N HIS A 175 -12.69 37.39 -6.91
CA HIS A 175 -12.72 38.09 -5.64
C HIS A 175 -11.59 39.11 -5.74
N GLN A 176 -11.92 40.34 -6.09
CA GLN A 176 -11.03 41.44 -5.76
C GLN A 176 -10.81 41.31 -4.25
N PRO A 177 -9.55 41.23 -3.78
CA PRO A 177 -9.31 41.23 -2.35
C PRO A 177 -10.05 42.44 -1.79
N PRO A 178 -10.84 42.25 -0.71
CA PRO A 178 -11.68 43.31 -0.21
C PRO A 178 -10.86 44.60 -0.03
N PRO A 179 -11.40 45.78 -0.37
CA PRO A 179 -10.67 47.03 -0.23
C PRO A 179 -10.17 47.16 1.21
N ARG A 180 -8.84 47.12 1.35
CA ARG A 180 -8.16 47.18 2.65
C ARG A 180 -7.82 48.61 2.98
N LYS A 181 -8.01 49.00 4.23
CA LYS A 181 -7.48 50.27 4.71
C LYS A 181 -5.96 50.15 4.84
N ASN A 182 -5.20 51.00 4.15
CA ASN A 182 -3.76 51.16 4.41
C ASN A 182 -3.59 51.92 5.72
N ILE A 183 -3.33 51.20 6.82
CA ILE A 183 -3.11 51.78 8.14
C ILE A 183 -1.61 52.05 8.27
N ALA A 184 -1.17 53.21 7.81
CA ALA A 184 0.26 53.52 7.69
C ALA A 184 0.97 53.90 9.01
N SER A 185 0.31 53.95 10.18
CA SER A 185 0.98 54.40 11.42
C SER A 185 0.22 54.18 12.76
N GLY A 186 -0.46 53.05 12.96
CA GLY A 186 -1.14 52.76 14.24
C GLY A 186 -1.32 51.28 14.54
N PRO A 187 -1.59 50.88 15.80
CA PRO A 187 -1.81 49.47 16.15
C PRO A 187 -3.02 48.91 15.37
N PRO A 188 -2.98 47.63 14.96
CA PRO A 188 -4.06 47.02 14.21
C PRO A 188 -5.41 47.15 14.96
N PRO A 189 -6.50 47.51 14.27
CA PRO A 189 -7.82 47.73 14.86
C PRO A 189 -8.48 46.45 15.40
N ILE A 190 -7.96 45.28 15.03
CA ILE A 190 -8.30 43.98 15.61
C ILE A 190 -7.00 43.23 15.93
N THR A 191 -7.00 42.47 17.03
CA THR A 191 -5.85 41.65 17.46
C THR A 191 -6.16 40.18 17.23
N LEU A 192 -5.27 39.48 16.52
CA LEU A 192 -5.31 38.05 16.26
C LEU A 192 -4.35 37.30 17.18
N ARG A 193 -4.86 36.24 17.80
CA ARG A 193 -4.10 35.24 18.57
C ARG A 193 -4.29 33.86 17.95
N VAL A 194 -3.23 33.07 18.00
CA VAL A 194 -3.18 31.71 17.48
C VAL A 194 -3.00 30.76 18.65
N LEU A 195 -3.77 29.68 18.67
CA LEU A 195 -3.65 28.59 19.62
C LEU A 195 -3.52 27.28 18.85
N ILE A 196 -2.37 26.62 18.98
CA ILE A 196 -2.15 25.28 18.44
C ILE A 196 -2.86 24.29 19.37
N ARG A 197 -3.86 23.56 18.85
CA ARG A 197 -4.60 22.54 19.62
C ARG A 197 -4.05 21.14 19.41
N SER A 198 -3.55 20.87 18.21
CA SER A 198 -2.95 19.58 17.82
C SER A 198 -2.09 19.76 16.55
N PRO A 199 -1.33 18.74 16.11
CA PRO A 199 -0.54 18.81 14.87
C PRO A 199 -1.39 19.05 13.61
N LYS A 200 -2.71 18.83 13.69
CA LYS A 200 -3.67 19.00 12.59
C LYS A 200 -4.73 20.07 12.87
N GLN A 201 -4.56 20.87 13.91
CA GLN A 201 -5.56 21.88 14.27
C GLN A 201 -4.95 23.15 14.89
N VAL A 202 -5.19 24.27 14.22
CA VAL A 202 -4.92 25.61 14.72
C VAL A 202 -6.24 26.36 14.95
N VAL A 203 -6.39 26.95 16.12
CA VAL A 203 -7.54 27.80 16.46
C VAL A 203 -7.10 29.25 16.48
N LEU A 204 -7.76 30.06 15.68
CA LEU A 204 -7.60 31.51 15.62
C LEU A 204 -8.64 32.15 16.54
N SER A 205 -8.23 33.12 17.34
CA SER A 205 -9.12 33.95 18.16
C SER A 205 -8.76 35.42 17.94
N TYR A 206 -9.76 36.27 17.70
CA TYR A 206 -9.53 37.67 17.39
C TYR A 206 -10.55 38.61 18.03
N THR A 207 -10.12 39.82 18.33
CA THR A 207 -10.98 40.84 18.95
C THR A 207 -11.96 41.44 17.94
N ARG A 208 -13.12 41.88 18.42
CA ARG A 208 -14.09 42.60 17.60
C ARG A 208 -13.57 43.99 17.22
N LEU A 209 -14.02 44.51 16.08
CA LEU A 209 -13.84 45.92 15.74
C LEU A 209 -14.54 46.82 16.76
N LYS A 210 -14.03 48.05 16.92
CA LYS A 210 -14.70 49.07 17.74
C LYS A 210 -16.14 49.29 17.26
N PRO A 211 -17.12 49.47 18.17
CA PRO A 211 -18.54 49.55 17.82
C PRO A 211 -18.85 50.56 16.71
N GLU A 212 -18.16 51.70 16.69
CA GLU A 212 -18.34 52.79 15.71
C GLU A 212 -17.95 52.42 14.26
N LEU A 213 -17.11 51.39 14.08
CA LEU A 213 -16.64 50.95 12.75
C LEU A 213 -17.23 49.60 12.35
N ARG A 214 -17.93 48.91 13.24
CA ARG A 214 -18.35 47.51 13.09
C ARG A 214 -19.58 47.39 12.17
N SER A 215 -19.60 46.38 11.30
CA SER A 215 -20.81 46.00 10.54
C SER A 215 -21.70 45.01 11.31
N GLU A 216 -23.01 45.04 11.07
CA GLU A 216 -23.97 44.04 11.57
C GLU A 216 -24.64 43.31 10.38
N PRO A 217 -24.55 41.97 10.27
CA PRO A 217 -23.78 41.08 11.14
C PRO A 217 -22.26 41.27 10.97
N GLU A 218 -21.52 40.95 12.04
CA GLU A 218 -20.05 40.96 11.99
C GLU A 218 -19.53 39.91 11.01
N GLN A 219 -18.61 40.30 10.14
CA GLN A 219 -18.01 39.39 9.16
C GLN A 219 -16.48 39.48 9.21
N TYR A 220 -15.84 38.32 9.29
CA TYR A 220 -14.39 38.17 9.35
C TYR A 220 -13.92 37.28 8.20
N VAL A 221 -12.95 37.75 7.42
CA VAL A 221 -12.28 36.96 6.38
C VAL A 221 -10.95 36.47 6.94
N VAL A 222 -10.73 35.16 6.91
CA VAL A 222 -9.53 34.52 7.42
C VAL A 222 -8.58 34.22 6.27
N LEU A 223 -7.35 34.73 6.38
CA LEU A 223 -6.30 34.57 5.40
C LEU A 223 -5.18 33.68 5.92
N LYS A 224 -4.65 32.84 5.03
CA LYS A 224 -3.44 32.04 5.20
C LYS A 224 -2.50 32.37 4.04
N LYS A 225 -1.36 33.04 4.32
CA LYS A 225 -0.43 33.55 3.29
C LYS A 225 -1.16 34.36 2.20
N ASP A 226 -1.95 35.36 2.62
CA ASP A 226 -2.80 36.23 1.80
C ASP A 226 -3.95 35.57 1.02
N GLN A 227 -4.09 34.25 1.11
CA GLN A 227 -5.19 33.52 0.51
C GLN A 227 -6.34 33.35 1.50
N GLU A 228 -7.57 33.63 1.06
CA GLU A 228 -8.76 33.32 1.85
C GLU A 228 -8.92 31.80 2.04
N ILE A 229 -9.07 31.40 3.31
CA ILE A 229 -9.37 30.02 3.71
C ILE A 229 -10.77 29.87 4.31
N GLY A 230 -11.44 30.99 4.59
CA GLY A 230 -12.85 30.98 4.97
C GLY A 230 -13.33 32.30 5.56
N VAL A 231 -14.64 32.36 5.78
CA VAL A 231 -15.35 33.46 6.43
C VAL A 231 -15.90 32.98 7.77
N SER A 232 -15.80 33.81 8.80
CA SER A 232 -16.36 33.58 10.12
C SER A 232 -17.28 34.74 10.52
N TYR A 233 -18.36 34.41 11.22
CA TYR A 233 -19.26 35.37 11.86
C TYR A 233 -19.05 35.45 13.38
N ASP A 234 -18.09 34.67 13.89
CA ASP A 234 -17.66 34.65 15.27
C ASP A 234 -16.25 35.23 15.42
N THR A 235 -15.83 35.45 16.66
CA THR A 235 -14.48 35.89 17.03
C THR A 235 -13.45 34.74 17.07
N THR A 236 -13.80 33.60 16.47
CA THR A 236 -12.95 32.42 16.40
C THR A 236 -13.06 31.71 15.05
N TYR A 237 -12.01 30.99 14.67
CA TYR A 237 -11.98 30.13 13.48
C TYR A 237 -11.04 28.94 13.71
N SER A 238 -11.41 27.74 13.24
CA SER A 238 -10.59 26.53 13.39
C SER A 238 -10.06 26.08 12.02
N ASP A 239 -8.76 26.22 11.80
CA ASP A 239 -8.08 25.64 10.64
C ASP A 239 -7.66 24.20 10.94
N ARG A 240 -8.24 23.23 10.21
CA ARG A 240 -7.92 21.80 10.29
C ARG A 240 -7.11 21.29 9.09
N THR A 241 -6.63 22.20 8.23
CA THR A 241 -5.86 21.91 7.02
C THR A 241 -4.35 22.02 7.24
N VAL A 242 -3.93 22.23 8.49
CA VAL A 242 -2.52 22.35 8.87
C VAL A 242 -1.86 20.99 9.01
N ALA A 243 -0.54 20.97 8.81
CA ALA A 243 0.33 19.83 9.02
C ALA A 243 1.36 20.17 10.12
N ALA A 244 1.88 19.12 10.75
CA ALA A 244 2.98 19.22 11.71
C ALA A 244 4.24 19.80 11.03
N ASP A 245 5.09 20.42 11.83
CA ASP A 245 6.43 20.91 11.44
C ASP A 245 6.42 21.86 10.24
N SER A 246 5.27 22.51 10.02
CA SER A 246 5.04 23.48 8.96
C SER A 246 4.73 24.85 9.56
N THR A 247 5.33 25.90 9.02
CA THR A 247 5.07 27.28 9.45
C THR A 247 3.91 27.89 8.65
N TYR A 248 2.90 28.40 9.36
CA TYR A 248 1.75 29.07 8.77
C TYR A 248 1.64 30.51 9.25
N HIS A 249 1.31 31.43 8.33
CA HIS A 249 1.07 32.84 8.64
C HIS A 249 -0.40 33.17 8.42
N TYR A 250 -1.06 33.65 9.46
CA TYR A 250 -2.47 34.02 9.46
C TYR A 250 -2.66 35.53 9.60
N GLN A 251 -3.68 36.04 8.91
CA GLN A 251 -4.22 37.38 9.12
C GLN A 251 -5.74 37.30 9.05
N VAL A 252 -6.44 38.08 9.86
CA VAL A 252 -7.89 38.20 9.81
C VAL A 252 -8.25 39.61 9.37
N LEU A 253 -9.25 39.73 8.52
CA LEU A 253 -9.81 41.00 8.09
C LEU A 253 -11.24 41.14 8.62
N ALA A 254 -11.50 42.15 9.45
CA ALA A 254 -12.85 42.44 9.91
C ALA A 254 -13.52 43.45 8.98
N LYS A 255 -14.77 43.17 8.59
CA LYS A 255 -15.57 44.07 7.76
C LYS A 255 -16.11 45.22 8.58
N GLY A 256 -15.87 46.44 8.10
CA GLY A 256 -16.46 47.64 8.67
C GLY A 256 -17.85 47.95 8.09
N SER A 257 -18.59 48.83 8.77
CA SER A 257 -19.88 49.36 8.29
C SER A 257 -19.75 50.16 6.99
N ASP A 258 -18.56 50.71 6.73
CA ASP A 258 -18.15 51.38 5.49
C ASP A 258 -17.88 50.42 4.32
N GLY A 259 -17.96 49.11 4.55
CA GLY A 259 -17.61 48.07 3.58
C GLY A 259 -16.10 47.88 3.40
N ILE A 260 -15.27 48.59 4.18
CA ILE A 260 -13.81 48.48 4.15
C ILE A 260 -13.38 47.39 5.12
N TYR A 261 -12.32 46.66 4.76
CA TYR A 261 -11.78 45.61 5.61
C TYR A 261 -10.56 46.10 6.38
N TYR A 262 -10.60 45.85 7.68
CA TYR A 262 -9.63 46.27 8.68
C TYR A 262 -8.76 45.08 9.09
N PRO A 263 -7.44 45.10 8.80
CA PRO A 263 -6.56 43.96 9.05
C PRO A 263 -6.15 43.81 10.52
N SER A 264 -5.94 42.57 10.94
CA SER A 264 -5.23 42.24 12.18
C SER A 264 -3.71 42.32 12.04
N ASN A 265 -3.01 42.14 13.16
CA ASN A 265 -1.61 41.68 13.11
C ASN A 265 -1.51 40.33 12.36
N ILE A 266 -0.33 40.07 11.81
CA ILE A 266 0.02 38.74 11.30
C ILE A 266 0.41 37.88 12.51
N ALA A 267 -0.09 36.65 12.56
CA ALA A 267 0.26 35.68 13.59
C ALA A 267 0.80 34.40 12.95
N THR A 268 1.86 33.86 13.54
CA THR A 268 2.52 32.64 13.06
C THR A 268 2.06 31.44 13.88
N ALA A 269 1.82 30.31 13.22
CA ALA A 269 1.52 29.03 13.83
C ALA A 269 2.52 27.98 13.34
N GLU A 270 3.09 27.22 14.28
CA GLU A 270 3.97 26.08 13.99
C GLU A 270 3.43 24.87 14.74
N PRO A 271 2.47 24.12 14.18
CA PRO A 271 1.94 22.92 14.82
C PRO A 271 3.08 21.93 15.08
N PHE A 272 3.31 21.59 16.33
CA PHE A 272 4.33 20.62 16.71
C PHE A 272 3.89 19.21 16.31
N SER A 273 4.82 18.37 15.90
CA SER A 273 4.61 16.92 15.85
C SER A 273 4.20 16.41 17.23
N GLU A 274 3.10 15.67 17.34
CA GLU A 274 2.77 14.99 18.58
C GLU A 274 3.88 13.97 18.86
N PRO A 275 4.47 13.95 20.08
CA PRO A 275 5.53 13.01 20.38
C PRO A 275 5.01 11.59 20.14
N GLU A 276 5.74 10.81 19.36
CA GLU A 276 5.37 9.41 19.15
C GLU A 276 5.21 8.72 20.50
N PRO A 277 4.14 7.92 20.71
CA PRO A 277 4.00 7.17 21.94
C PRO A 277 5.24 6.28 22.10
N PRO A 278 5.80 6.21 23.32
CA PRO A 278 7.03 5.48 23.57
C PRO A 278 6.86 4.03 23.09
N PRO A 279 7.92 3.42 22.53
CA PRO A 279 7.84 2.03 22.09
C PRO A 279 7.36 1.14 23.24
N ALA A 280 6.39 0.28 22.98
CA ALA A 280 5.96 -0.74 23.92
C ALA A 280 7.01 -1.86 23.90
N PRO A 281 7.87 -1.98 24.93
CA PRO A 281 8.96 -2.93 24.88
C PRO A 281 8.42 -4.37 24.92
N LEU A 282 8.95 -5.19 24.02
CA LEU A 282 8.76 -6.63 24.01
C LEU A 282 10.01 -7.27 24.62
N ARG A 283 9.87 -8.46 25.22
CA ARG A 283 10.99 -9.21 25.76
C ARG A 283 11.92 -9.61 24.63
N SER A 284 13.19 -9.22 24.76
CA SER A 284 14.26 -9.52 23.79
C SER A 284 15.19 -10.66 24.22
N ILE A 285 15.13 -11.08 25.49
CA ILE A 285 15.96 -12.15 26.05
C ILE A 285 15.20 -13.48 25.95
N PRO A 286 15.68 -14.48 25.19
CA PRO A 286 15.06 -15.80 25.10
C PRO A 286 14.95 -16.50 26.45
N THR A 287 13.89 -17.29 26.64
CA THR A 287 13.64 -18.03 27.89
C THR A 287 12.90 -19.34 27.63
N GLU A 288 12.78 -20.15 28.68
CA GLU A 288 11.83 -21.26 28.73
C GLU A 288 10.44 -20.76 29.14
N LEU A 289 9.40 -21.18 28.41
CA LEU A 289 8.01 -20.82 28.63
C LEU A 289 7.13 -22.07 28.70
N SER A 290 6.26 -22.13 29.71
CA SER A 290 5.14 -23.08 29.72
C SER A 290 3.99 -22.58 28.85
N GLU A 291 3.11 -23.48 28.42
CA GLU A 291 1.90 -23.12 27.66
C GLU A 291 1.02 -22.10 28.41
N GLU A 292 0.91 -22.23 29.74
CA GLU A 292 0.17 -21.27 30.57
C GLU A 292 0.76 -19.86 30.50
N GLN A 293 2.10 -19.75 30.56
CA GLN A 293 2.79 -18.46 30.43
C GLN A 293 2.59 -17.85 29.04
N VAL A 294 2.61 -18.68 27.99
CA VAL A 294 2.34 -18.24 26.60
C VAL A 294 0.92 -17.72 26.46
N ARG A 295 -0.08 -18.50 26.92
CA ARG A 295 -1.49 -18.10 26.87
C ARG A 295 -1.72 -16.79 27.61
N LYS A 296 -1.12 -16.64 28.79
CA LYS A 296 -1.22 -15.41 29.58
C LYS A 296 -0.60 -14.22 28.84
N MET A 297 0.60 -14.38 28.28
CA MET A 297 1.28 -13.33 27.50
C MET A 297 0.42 -12.86 26.32
N ILE A 298 -0.15 -13.78 25.54
CA ILE A 298 -0.99 -13.46 24.37
C ILE A 298 -2.19 -12.60 24.78
N VAL A 299 -2.87 -12.98 25.86
CA VAL A 299 -4.05 -12.25 26.36
C VAL A 299 -3.66 -10.89 26.93
N ASP A 300 -2.64 -10.83 27.79
CA ASP A 300 -2.19 -9.60 28.45
C ASP A 300 -1.70 -8.56 27.43
N ARG A 301 -0.99 -9.00 26.39
CA ARG A 301 -0.49 -8.15 25.29
C ARG A 301 -1.54 -7.87 24.21
N LYS A 302 -2.72 -8.48 24.29
CA LYS A 302 -3.81 -8.40 23.30
C LYS A 302 -3.37 -8.84 21.89
N PHE A 303 -2.41 -9.76 21.81
CA PHE A 303 -2.00 -10.35 20.55
C PHE A 303 -3.12 -11.19 19.97
N TYR A 304 -3.21 -11.21 18.65
CA TYR A 304 -4.11 -12.15 17.97
C TYR A 304 -3.45 -13.53 17.98
N ASP A 305 -4.20 -14.52 18.40
CA ASP A 305 -3.86 -15.93 18.24
C ASP A 305 -5.18 -16.69 18.05
N ARG A 306 -5.33 -17.41 16.94
CA ARG A 306 -6.57 -18.10 16.60
C ARG A 306 -7.02 -19.11 17.66
N ARG A 307 -6.11 -19.65 18.47
CA ARG A 307 -6.41 -20.65 19.51
C ARG A 307 -6.62 -19.98 20.87
N TYR A 308 -5.73 -19.06 21.24
CA TYR A 308 -5.70 -18.50 22.60
C TYR A 308 -6.40 -17.14 22.74
N ASN A 309 -6.56 -16.37 21.65
CA ASN A 309 -7.18 -15.05 21.64
C ASN A 309 -7.77 -14.67 20.27
N GLU A 310 -8.73 -15.46 19.77
CA GLU A 310 -9.30 -15.31 18.42
C GLU A 310 -9.95 -13.93 18.18
N LYS A 311 -10.47 -13.29 19.24
CA LYS A 311 -11.09 -11.96 19.16
C LYS A 311 -10.10 -10.84 19.47
N GLY A 312 -8.82 -11.16 19.67
CA GLY A 312 -7.76 -10.19 19.90
C GLY A 312 -7.61 -9.24 18.71
N PRO A 313 -7.44 -7.92 18.94
CA PRO A 313 -7.29 -6.95 17.85
C PRO A 313 -5.95 -7.08 17.10
N GLY A 314 -5.00 -7.87 17.65
CA GLY A 314 -3.62 -7.87 17.20
C GLY A 314 -2.85 -6.65 17.71
N PHE A 315 -1.52 -6.74 17.66
CA PHE A 315 -0.67 -5.62 18.05
C PHE A 315 -0.69 -4.52 16.98
N GLN A 316 -0.72 -3.27 17.43
CA GLN A 316 -0.77 -2.09 16.57
C GLN A 316 0.65 -1.64 16.21
N ASN A 317 1.29 -2.38 15.30
CA ASN A 317 2.61 -2.02 14.77
C ASN A 317 2.55 -0.70 13.98
N ARG A 318 3.67 0.02 13.95
CA ARG A 318 3.90 1.18 13.07
C ARG A 318 5.08 0.88 12.16
N LEU A 319 4.80 0.23 11.04
CA LEU A 319 5.81 -0.35 10.16
C LEU A 319 6.28 0.64 9.09
N GLU A 320 7.59 0.73 8.91
CA GLU A 320 8.25 1.51 7.87
C GLU A 320 9.28 0.62 7.16
N THR A 321 9.11 0.42 5.85
CA THR A 321 10.09 -0.32 5.04
C THR A 321 11.26 0.59 4.68
N LYS A 322 12.49 0.10 4.85
CA LYS A 322 13.72 0.80 4.46
C LYS A 322 14.60 -0.10 3.61
N THR A 323 15.37 0.52 2.72
CA THR A 323 16.49 -0.12 2.04
C THR A 323 17.78 0.40 2.66
N LEU A 324 18.59 -0.49 3.23
CA LEU A 324 19.87 -0.19 3.86
C LEU A 324 20.92 -1.12 3.25
N ASN A 325 21.98 -0.58 2.66
CA ASN A 325 23.01 -1.36 1.95
C ASN A 325 22.40 -2.35 0.93
N ASP A 326 21.44 -1.88 0.13
CA ASP A 326 20.67 -2.69 -0.84
C ASP A 326 19.78 -3.80 -0.25
N ASP A 327 19.82 -4.02 1.06
CA ASP A 327 18.96 -4.93 1.78
C ASP A 327 17.68 -4.27 2.26
N LYS A 328 16.58 -5.04 2.27
CA LYS A 328 15.27 -4.56 2.74
C LYS A 328 15.00 -4.96 4.17
N VAL A 329 14.71 -3.96 4.99
CA VAL A 329 14.33 -4.10 6.40
C VAL A 329 12.99 -3.44 6.67
N VAL A 330 12.33 -3.86 7.75
CA VAL A 330 11.11 -3.24 8.27
C VAL A 330 11.38 -2.74 9.67
N TYR A 331 11.24 -1.43 9.87
CA TYR A 331 11.34 -0.80 11.17
C TYR A 331 9.95 -0.70 11.79
N ASP A 332 9.77 -1.19 13.01
CA ASP A 332 8.52 -1.04 13.77
C ASP A 332 8.69 0.02 14.85
N HIS A 333 8.17 1.22 14.59
CA HIS A 333 8.23 2.35 15.53
C HIS A 333 7.46 2.07 16.84
N ALA A 334 6.49 1.14 16.82
CA ALA A 334 5.72 0.80 18.01
C ALA A 334 6.49 -0.08 19.00
N THR A 335 7.47 -0.87 18.54
CA THR A 335 8.29 -1.77 19.38
C THR A 335 9.74 -1.32 19.47
N GLY A 336 10.18 -0.46 18.55
CA GLY A 336 11.59 -0.09 18.39
C GLY A 336 12.44 -1.27 17.90
N LEU A 337 11.84 -2.20 17.16
CA LEU A 337 12.51 -3.35 16.56
C LEU A 337 12.73 -3.13 15.07
N MET A 338 13.79 -3.73 14.55
CA MET A 338 14.06 -3.80 13.12
C MET A 338 14.07 -5.26 12.69
N TRP A 339 13.40 -5.54 11.58
CA TRP A 339 13.17 -6.89 11.08
C TRP A 339 13.73 -7.02 9.67
N GLN A 340 14.20 -8.22 9.33
CA GLN A 340 14.40 -8.56 7.93
C GLN A 340 13.05 -8.62 7.21
N GLN A 341 12.93 -7.98 6.05
CA GLN A 341 11.65 -7.87 5.35
C GLN A 341 11.10 -9.24 4.93
N SER A 342 11.92 -10.14 4.37
CA SER A 342 11.45 -11.39 3.76
C SER A 342 12.10 -12.66 4.31
N GLY A 343 12.88 -12.53 5.39
CA GLY A 343 13.50 -13.66 6.08
C GLY A 343 14.38 -14.57 5.19
N SER A 344 14.55 -15.84 5.58
CA SER A 344 15.20 -16.87 4.76
C SER A 344 14.34 -17.28 3.56
N LYS A 345 15.00 -17.65 2.45
CA LYS A 345 14.36 -18.16 1.23
C LYS A 345 13.94 -19.64 1.35
N GLU A 346 14.65 -20.39 2.17
CA GLU A 346 14.44 -21.82 2.35
C GLU A 346 14.12 -22.13 3.81
N ILE A 347 13.43 -23.25 4.01
CA ILE A 347 13.22 -23.84 5.32
C ILE A 347 14.50 -24.53 5.78
N MET A 348 14.75 -24.51 7.09
CA MET A 348 15.92 -25.14 7.69
C MET A 348 15.57 -25.64 9.10
N ASN A 349 16.27 -26.66 9.58
CA ASN A 349 16.12 -27.11 10.96
C ASN A 349 16.63 -26.01 11.93
N TYR A 350 16.44 -26.22 13.23
CA TYR A 350 16.77 -25.20 14.22
C TYR A 350 18.28 -24.92 14.32
N GLU A 351 19.12 -25.95 14.24
CA GLU A 351 20.57 -25.82 14.27
C GLU A 351 21.08 -25.01 13.05
N ASP A 352 20.60 -25.32 11.86
CA ASP A 352 20.89 -24.60 10.63
C ASP A 352 20.37 -23.16 10.67
N ALA A 353 19.21 -22.92 11.31
CA ALA A 353 18.69 -21.57 11.54
C ALA A 353 19.64 -20.72 12.39
N MET A 354 20.24 -21.31 13.42
CA MET A 354 21.24 -20.63 14.25
C MET A 354 22.54 -20.35 13.47
N MET A 355 22.98 -21.29 12.63
CA MET A 355 24.11 -21.07 11.72
C MET A 355 23.82 -19.98 10.69
N TRP A 356 22.59 -19.95 10.15
CA TRP A 356 22.14 -18.95 9.20
C TRP A 356 22.14 -17.54 9.82
N ILE A 357 21.70 -17.39 11.06
CA ILE A 357 21.81 -16.12 11.82
C ILE A 357 23.29 -15.71 12.01
N ALA A 358 24.17 -16.66 12.34
CA ALA A 358 25.59 -16.38 12.49
C ALA A 358 26.20 -15.89 11.17
N GLN A 359 25.83 -16.53 10.04
CA GLN A 359 26.25 -16.09 8.72
C GLN A 359 25.70 -14.70 8.37
N LEU A 360 24.41 -14.46 8.61
CA LEU A 360 23.77 -13.15 8.38
C LEU A 360 24.50 -12.01 9.11
N ASN A 361 24.97 -12.28 10.33
CA ASN A 361 25.77 -11.33 11.11
C ASN A 361 27.20 -11.17 10.59
N SER A 362 27.83 -12.26 10.12
CA SER A 362 29.14 -12.21 9.49
C SER A 362 29.12 -11.42 8.18
N ASP A 363 28.00 -11.48 7.45
CA ASP A 363 27.78 -10.74 6.20
C ASP A 363 27.39 -9.27 6.43
N GLU A 364 27.23 -8.86 7.69
CA GLU A 364 26.75 -7.53 8.10
C GLU A 364 25.47 -7.12 7.35
N PHE A 365 24.48 -8.01 7.24
CA PHE A 365 23.22 -7.74 6.53
C PHE A 365 22.62 -6.38 6.93
N ALA A 366 22.29 -5.55 5.92
CA ALA A 366 21.83 -4.17 6.10
C ALA A 366 22.78 -3.26 6.92
N GLY A 367 24.06 -3.63 7.03
CA GLY A 367 25.10 -2.93 7.81
C GLY A 367 25.15 -3.32 9.29
N PHE A 368 24.56 -4.44 9.69
CA PHE A 368 24.44 -4.83 11.10
C PHE A 368 24.82 -6.30 11.35
N ASN A 369 25.35 -6.57 12.54
CA ASN A 369 25.88 -7.88 12.94
C ASN A 369 25.31 -8.41 14.28
N ASP A 370 24.19 -7.83 14.73
CA ASP A 370 23.47 -8.17 15.96
C ASP A 370 22.05 -8.70 15.68
N TRP A 371 21.85 -9.30 14.51
CA TRP A 371 20.64 -10.03 14.14
C TRP A 371 20.49 -11.31 14.96
N ARG A 372 19.25 -11.65 15.29
CA ARG A 372 18.92 -12.86 16.04
C ARG A 372 17.56 -13.43 15.65
N LEU A 373 17.27 -14.64 16.09
CA LEU A 373 15.90 -15.14 16.12
C LEU A 373 15.05 -14.27 17.07
N PRO A 374 13.77 -14.03 16.73
CA PRO A 374 12.86 -13.31 17.61
C PRO A 374 12.51 -14.16 18.82
N THR A 375 12.16 -13.51 19.94
CA THR A 375 11.40 -14.20 20.97
C THR A 375 9.98 -14.47 20.47
N LEU A 376 9.28 -15.40 21.10
CA LEU A 376 7.87 -15.68 20.81
C LEU A 376 7.01 -14.42 20.98
N GLU A 377 7.29 -13.60 21.99
CA GLU A 377 6.55 -12.36 22.23
C GLU A 377 6.76 -11.35 21.08
N GLU A 378 7.99 -11.22 20.58
CA GLU A 378 8.30 -10.38 19.43
C GLU A 378 7.63 -10.90 18.15
N ALA A 379 7.73 -12.20 17.87
CA ALA A 379 7.13 -12.82 16.69
C ALA A 379 5.59 -12.73 16.71
N MET A 380 4.96 -12.96 17.86
CA MET A 380 3.50 -12.83 18.01
C MET A 380 3.00 -11.39 17.82
N SER A 381 3.83 -10.39 18.06
CA SER A 381 3.48 -8.99 17.78
C SER A 381 3.26 -8.70 16.29
N LEU A 382 3.76 -9.56 15.39
CA LEU A 382 3.56 -9.43 13.94
C LEU A 382 2.25 -10.07 13.46
N VAL A 383 1.64 -10.95 14.26
CA VAL A 383 0.45 -11.70 13.85
C VAL A 383 -0.77 -10.77 13.80
N LYS A 384 -1.47 -10.79 12.66
CA LYS A 384 -2.67 -9.99 12.39
C LYS A 384 -3.94 -10.83 12.46
N PRO A 385 -5.11 -10.25 12.79
CA PRO A 385 -6.39 -10.97 12.79
C PRO A 385 -6.97 -11.25 11.39
N LYS A 386 -6.45 -10.58 10.36
CA LYS A 386 -6.88 -10.74 8.97
C LYS A 386 -5.69 -11.14 8.11
N LYS A 387 -5.96 -12.03 7.16
CA LYS A 387 -4.97 -12.42 6.17
C LYS A 387 -4.69 -11.28 5.19
N ASN A 388 -3.46 -11.18 4.75
CA ASN A 388 -3.03 -10.29 3.68
C ASN A 388 -3.28 -10.94 2.29
N ILE A 389 -2.78 -10.29 1.24
CA ILE A 389 -2.92 -10.77 -0.15
C ILE A 389 -2.22 -12.12 -0.42
N ASP A 390 -1.31 -12.54 0.47
CA ASP A 390 -0.56 -13.80 0.39
C ASP A 390 -1.18 -14.90 1.25
N ASP A 391 -2.42 -14.71 1.71
CA ASP A 391 -3.13 -15.64 2.58
C ASP A 391 -2.42 -15.88 3.94
N LEU A 392 -1.62 -14.91 4.40
CA LEU A 392 -0.89 -14.93 5.67
C LEU A 392 -1.46 -13.89 6.68
N TYR A 393 -1.54 -14.29 7.95
CA TYR A 393 -1.87 -13.46 9.11
C TYR A 393 -0.69 -12.59 9.56
N ILE A 394 -0.09 -11.86 8.63
CA ILE A 394 0.99 -10.88 8.86
C ILE A 394 0.80 -9.68 7.93
N ASP A 395 1.35 -8.52 8.28
CA ASP A 395 1.32 -7.35 7.40
C ASP A 395 2.05 -7.62 6.07
N SER A 396 1.49 -7.15 4.94
CA SER A 396 2.06 -7.35 3.60
C SER A 396 3.42 -6.66 3.40
N THR A 397 3.81 -5.73 4.27
CA THR A 397 5.16 -5.15 4.26
C THR A 397 6.26 -6.19 4.47
N PHE A 398 5.96 -7.32 5.11
CA PHE A 398 6.87 -8.45 5.31
C PHE A 398 6.92 -9.44 4.13
N SER A 399 6.32 -9.06 3.02
CA SER A 399 6.34 -9.83 1.78
C SER A 399 7.44 -9.29 0.85
N SER A 400 8.16 -10.19 0.17
CA SER A 400 9.14 -9.79 -0.85
C SER A 400 8.46 -9.12 -2.04
N ASN A 401 9.01 -8.01 -2.53
CA ASN A 401 8.44 -7.24 -3.66
C ASN A 401 8.55 -7.94 -5.03
N GLU A 402 8.89 -9.23 -5.09
CA GLU A 402 8.82 -9.99 -6.35
C GLU A 402 7.37 -10.12 -6.80
N SER A 403 7.14 -9.91 -8.10
CA SER A 403 5.83 -9.82 -8.77
C SER A 403 4.71 -10.56 -8.03
N THR A 404 3.88 -9.80 -7.31
CA THR A 404 2.74 -10.32 -6.50
C THR A 404 1.84 -11.24 -7.31
N PHE A 405 1.74 -11.00 -8.62
CA PHE A 405 0.99 -11.88 -9.50
C PHE A 405 1.58 -13.29 -9.56
N TRP A 406 2.86 -13.43 -9.87
CA TRP A 406 3.45 -14.76 -9.94
C TRP A 406 3.46 -15.40 -8.59
N ARG A 407 3.71 -14.67 -7.50
CA ARG A 407 3.69 -15.24 -6.17
C ARG A 407 2.32 -15.80 -5.76
N VAL A 408 1.24 -15.06 -6.03
CA VAL A 408 -0.13 -15.56 -5.84
C VAL A 408 -0.38 -16.78 -6.72
N ILE A 409 0.04 -16.73 -7.98
CA ILE A 409 -0.10 -17.85 -8.92
C ILE A 409 0.75 -19.07 -8.52
N TYR A 410 1.97 -18.87 -8.02
CA TYR A 410 2.87 -19.91 -7.51
C TYR A 410 2.24 -20.57 -6.29
N SER A 411 1.69 -19.80 -5.34
CA SER A 411 0.97 -20.33 -4.18
C SER A 411 -0.30 -21.10 -4.57
N VAL A 412 -1.07 -20.56 -5.53
CA VAL A 412 -2.30 -21.17 -6.03
C VAL A 412 -2.04 -22.45 -6.86
N MET A 413 -0.98 -22.47 -7.68
CA MET A 413 -0.62 -23.62 -8.54
C MET A 413 0.23 -24.65 -7.80
N ASN A 414 1.10 -24.23 -6.89
CA ASN A 414 1.92 -25.07 -6.04
C ASN A 414 1.55 -24.83 -4.58
N LYS A 415 0.57 -25.62 -4.10
CA LYS A 415 0.17 -25.67 -2.68
C LYS A 415 1.32 -25.80 -1.66
N ASN A 416 2.55 -26.08 -2.11
CA ASN A 416 3.73 -26.37 -1.29
C ASN A 416 4.96 -25.47 -1.52
N LYS A 417 4.89 -24.28 -2.12
CA LYS A 417 6.09 -23.42 -2.06
C LYS A 417 5.83 -21.93 -2.21
N ILE A 418 6.37 -21.21 -1.22
CA ILE A 418 6.57 -19.76 -1.05
C ILE A 418 5.58 -19.14 -0.05
N THR A 419 5.80 -19.39 1.23
CA THR A 419 5.34 -18.49 2.29
C THR A 419 6.25 -18.65 3.49
N GLN A 420 6.70 -17.54 4.09
CA GLN A 420 7.21 -17.51 5.47
C GLN A 420 6.05 -17.73 6.44
N ASP A 421 5.38 -18.87 6.33
CA ASP A 421 4.19 -19.24 7.09
C ASP A 421 4.56 -19.68 8.49
N TRP A 422 5.64 -20.44 8.66
CA TRP A 422 6.17 -20.82 9.96
C TRP A 422 7.55 -20.23 10.17
N ILE A 423 7.77 -19.58 11.31
CA ILE A 423 9.10 -19.10 11.69
C ILE A 423 9.57 -19.69 13.00
N TRP A 424 10.87 -19.97 13.07
CA TRP A 424 11.56 -20.27 14.32
C TRP A 424 11.53 -19.06 15.26
N THR A 425 11.38 -19.33 16.56
CA THR A 425 11.63 -18.36 17.63
C THR A 425 12.74 -18.87 18.54
N ALA A 426 13.27 -18.00 19.39
CA ALA A 426 14.34 -18.35 20.31
C ALA A 426 13.86 -19.00 21.62
N ASP A 427 12.55 -18.99 21.90
CA ASP A 427 12.02 -19.47 23.19
C ASP A 427 11.81 -20.98 23.21
N ARG A 428 12.21 -21.61 24.31
CA ARG A 428 12.05 -23.05 24.52
C ARG A 428 10.77 -23.36 25.27
N VAL A 429 10.22 -24.55 25.05
CA VAL A 429 9.14 -25.09 25.88
C VAL A 429 9.74 -25.57 27.20
N LYS A 430 9.19 -25.10 28.32
CA LYS A 430 9.71 -25.42 29.65
C LYS A 430 9.68 -26.93 29.92
N GLY A 431 10.83 -27.49 30.28
CA GLY A 431 10.98 -28.91 30.62
C GLY A 431 10.93 -29.88 29.43
N GLU A 432 10.83 -29.36 28.20
CA GLU A 432 10.69 -30.16 26.99
C GLU A 432 11.81 -29.86 26.00
N ARG A 433 12.08 -30.79 25.08
CA ARG A 433 13.10 -30.62 24.03
C ARG A 433 12.54 -29.87 22.81
N TRP A 434 11.66 -28.90 23.03
CA TRP A 434 10.87 -28.25 21.99
C TRP A 434 11.10 -26.73 22.00
N VAL A 435 10.85 -26.10 20.87
CA VAL A 435 10.94 -24.64 20.66
C VAL A 435 9.59 -24.11 20.24
N TRP A 436 9.24 -22.92 20.74
CA TRP A 436 8.04 -22.21 20.30
C TRP A 436 8.23 -21.64 18.90
N ILE A 437 7.17 -21.67 18.11
CA ILE A 437 7.15 -21.22 16.71
C ILE A 437 5.88 -20.41 16.46
N VAL A 438 5.92 -19.54 15.46
CA VAL A 438 4.75 -18.75 15.04
C VAL A 438 4.33 -19.16 13.64
N ASN A 439 3.03 -19.42 13.48
CA ASN A 439 2.41 -19.76 12.21
C ASN A 439 1.58 -18.57 11.69
N PHE A 440 2.12 -17.82 10.75
CA PHE A 440 1.42 -16.80 9.98
C PHE A 440 0.42 -17.39 8.97
N GLY A 441 0.58 -18.61 8.47
CA GLY A 441 -0.43 -19.25 7.60
C GLY A 441 -1.76 -19.52 8.30
N SER A 442 -1.70 -19.82 9.61
CA SER A 442 -2.86 -20.17 10.43
C SER A 442 -3.20 -19.18 11.54
N GLY A 443 -2.32 -18.22 11.82
CA GLY A 443 -2.53 -17.13 12.77
C GLY A 443 -2.43 -17.54 14.24
N TYR A 444 -1.53 -18.47 14.59
CA TYR A 444 -1.33 -18.91 15.98
C TYR A 444 0.12 -19.31 16.25
N CYS A 445 0.50 -19.43 17.52
CA CYS A 445 1.74 -20.08 17.94
C CYS A 445 1.55 -21.55 18.35
N CYS A 446 2.59 -22.36 18.18
CA CYS A 446 2.68 -23.67 18.80
C CYS A 446 4.15 -24.05 19.00
N SER A 447 4.46 -25.32 19.17
CA SER A 447 5.82 -25.80 19.41
C SER A 447 6.25 -26.81 18.34
N SER A 448 7.56 -26.93 18.14
CA SER A 448 8.20 -27.95 17.31
C SER A 448 9.38 -28.59 18.06
N ILE A 449 9.68 -29.84 17.72
CA ILE A 449 10.71 -30.67 18.37
C ILE A 449 12.09 -30.22 17.89
N LEU A 450 13.04 -30.06 18.80
CA LEU A 450 14.44 -29.84 18.44
C LEU A 450 15.04 -31.09 17.81
N GLY A 451 15.69 -30.94 16.66
CA GLY A 451 16.32 -32.03 15.90
C GLY A 451 15.35 -32.85 15.05
N SER A 452 14.12 -32.38 14.81
CA SER A 452 13.29 -32.94 13.74
C SER A 452 13.86 -32.58 12.36
N GLU A 453 13.54 -33.38 11.34
CA GLU A 453 13.84 -33.04 9.94
C GLU A 453 12.92 -31.92 9.40
N ASP A 454 11.92 -31.51 10.18
CA ASP A 454 10.98 -30.45 9.80
C ASP A 454 11.68 -29.08 9.83
N GLY A 455 11.97 -28.55 8.63
CA GLY A 455 12.51 -27.20 8.49
C GLY A 455 11.43 -26.13 8.58
N LEU A 456 11.76 -25.00 9.21
CA LEU A 456 10.94 -23.77 9.20
C LEU A 456 11.76 -22.59 8.69
N TYR A 457 11.10 -21.47 8.39
CA TYR A 457 11.78 -20.26 7.94
C TYR A 457 12.42 -19.51 9.10
N VAL A 458 13.38 -18.66 8.77
CA VAL A 458 13.98 -17.69 9.69
C VAL A 458 13.53 -16.29 9.32
N ARG A 459 13.18 -15.49 10.32
CA ARG A 459 12.97 -14.05 10.16
C ARG A 459 13.75 -13.33 11.24
N ALA A 460 14.89 -12.78 10.86
CA ALA A 460 15.78 -12.12 11.81
C ALA A 460 15.17 -10.82 12.35
N VAL A 461 15.44 -10.55 13.62
CA VAL A 461 15.11 -9.31 14.31
C VAL A 461 16.31 -8.76 15.05
N ARG A 462 16.35 -7.45 15.24
CA ARG A 462 17.32 -6.74 16.07
C ARG A 462 16.67 -5.53 16.75
N SER A 463 17.42 -4.89 17.66
CA SER A 463 17.00 -3.58 18.18
C SER A 463 17.06 -2.53 17.07
N GLY A 464 16.05 -1.67 17.00
CA GLY A 464 16.01 -0.54 16.09
C GLY A 464 16.85 0.66 16.55
N ARG A 465 17.35 0.65 17.79
CA ARG A 465 18.26 1.69 18.26
C ARG A 465 19.65 1.43 17.67
N PRO A 466 20.38 2.46 17.20
CA PRO A 466 21.76 2.27 16.76
C PRO A 466 22.56 1.66 17.90
N SER A 467 23.28 0.57 17.60
CA SER A 467 24.22 -0.05 18.51
C SER A 467 25.19 1.03 18.94
N VAL A 468 25.22 1.38 20.24
CA VAL A 468 26.23 2.27 20.79
C VAL A 468 27.55 1.54 20.59
N LYS A 469 28.34 1.96 19.60
CA LYS A 469 29.70 1.48 19.37
C LYS A 469 30.61 1.89 20.52
#